data_AF-A0A5N6H5Z7-F1
#
_entry.id   AF-A0A5N6H5Z7-F1
#
_cell.length_a   1.000
_cell.length_b   1.000
_cell.length_c   1.000
_cell.angle_alpha   90.00
_cell.angle_beta   90.00
_cell.angle_gamma   90.00
#
_symmetry.space_group_name_H-M   'P 1'
#
loop_
_entity.id
_entity.type
_entity.pdbx_description
1 polymer ?
#
loop_
_entity_poly.entity_id
_entity_poly.type
_entity_poly.pdbx_seq_one_letter_code
_entity_poly.pdbx_strand_id
1 'polypeptide(L)'
;MAIILPTCNRCTAASKECNYLPSRRGQKRRAAASIEPTAVRRAFESTIENLAVVDFPTPGRLASVTNPHCESGPLEREPASHLGVIQEASLTNTLHVSEIVTDQPTAAPPLSQIAPRRYHDEGLVNLFYANFHSAHPILLPRSMYNEETYPESLQLAVQFVDSHFSTTTSSDSLCTATAEALRDDDQQGFHLVQARLLFAIALHSRNEIRESVSVLADAVSLTINLGMNRKDFSQRHGNTEIEAESIRRTWWELYVIDGIMAALQRNPTFRCHTIKTEVLLPCDENLCHNNTIPEPFSMAQFDARVYGDEDRPFSSFTYRIDAVRILARAS
;
A
#
# COMPACT_ATOMS: atom_id res chain seq x y z
N MET A 1 22.03 -43.51 -37.75
CA MET A 1 22.75 -42.40 -37.09
C MET A 1 22.17 -42.24 -35.70
N ALA A 2 22.97 -42.45 -34.64
CA ALA A 2 22.53 -42.26 -33.27
C ALA A 2 22.48 -40.75 -32.96
N ILE A 3 21.37 -40.28 -32.39
CA ILE A 3 21.20 -38.89 -31.97
C ILE A 3 21.96 -38.72 -30.65
N ILE A 4 23.06 -37.99 -30.67
CA ILE A 4 23.78 -37.59 -29.47
C ILE A 4 23.06 -36.36 -28.90
N LEU A 5 22.44 -36.51 -27.74
CA LEU A 5 21.80 -35.40 -27.03
C LEU A 5 22.84 -34.66 -26.18
N PRO A 6 22.87 -33.32 -26.18
CA PRO A 6 23.86 -32.54 -25.43
C PRO A 6 23.60 -32.61 -23.92
N THR A 7 24.65 -32.79 -23.11
CA THR A 7 24.55 -32.77 -21.63
C THR A 7 24.55 -31.33 -21.10
N CYS A 8 23.64 -30.97 -20.21
CA CYS A 8 23.63 -29.64 -19.60
C CYS A 8 24.73 -29.46 -18.53
N ASN A 9 25.22 -28.24 -18.32
CA ASN A 9 26.30 -27.93 -17.37
C ASN A 9 26.07 -28.49 -15.96
N ARG A 10 24.81 -28.55 -15.52
CA ARG A 10 24.42 -29.05 -14.21
C ARG A 10 24.59 -30.57 -14.09
N CYS A 11 24.28 -31.33 -15.14
CA CYS A 11 24.49 -32.78 -15.19
C CYS A 11 25.98 -33.11 -15.37
N THR A 12 26.72 -32.29 -16.12
CA THR A 12 28.18 -32.40 -16.27
C THR A 12 28.90 -32.23 -14.93
N ALA A 13 28.56 -31.21 -14.15
CA ALA A 13 29.19 -30.95 -12.85
C ALA A 13 28.86 -32.02 -11.80
N ALA A 14 27.71 -32.69 -11.92
CA ALA A 14 27.27 -33.71 -10.98
C ALA A 14 27.63 -35.15 -11.40
N SER A 15 28.30 -35.33 -12.55
CA SER A 15 28.57 -36.65 -13.16
C SER A 15 27.33 -37.53 -13.29
N LYS A 16 26.19 -36.95 -13.71
CA LYS A 16 24.91 -37.64 -13.87
C LYS A 16 24.44 -37.62 -15.32
N GLU A 17 23.69 -38.66 -15.70
CA GLU A 17 23.06 -38.76 -17.02
C GLU A 17 21.95 -37.70 -17.20
N CYS A 18 21.88 -37.09 -18.38
CA CYS A 18 20.93 -36.01 -18.68
C CYS A 18 19.74 -36.54 -19.48
N ASN A 19 18.60 -36.71 -18.82
CA ASN A 19 17.37 -37.18 -19.45
C ASN A 19 16.47 -36.00 -19.84
N TYR A 20 16.31 -35.75 -21.13
CA TYR A 20 15.45 -34.69 -21.66
C TYR A 20 14.04 -35.23 -21.90
N LEU A 21 13.09 -34.82 -21.07
CA LEU A 21 11.68 -35.10 -21.31
C LEU A 21 11.13 -34.16 -22.40
N PRO A 22 10.28 -34.65 -23.32
CA PRO A 22 9.68 -33.83 -24.35
C PRO A 22 8.81 -32.72 -23.75
N SER A 23 9.04 -31.48 -24.19
CA SER A 23 8.28 -30.31 -23.76
C SER A 23 6.81 -30.42 -24.15
N ARG A 24 5.91 -30.17 -23.20
CA ARG A 24 4.46 -30.03 -23.47
C ARG A 24 4.05 -28.60 -23.83
N ARG A 25 4.97 -27.62 -23.80
CA ARG A 25 4.68 -26.27 -24.31
C ARG A 25 4.66 -26.32 -25.83
N GLY A 26 3.46 -26.29 -26.41
CA GLY A 26 3.25 -26.17 -27.85
C GLY A 26 2.22 -27.11 -28.47
N GLN A 27 1.61 -28.05 -27.74
CA GLN A 27 0.51 -28.83 -28.31
C GLN A 27 -0.78 -28.00 -28.34
N LYS A 28 -1.20 -27.71 -29.57
CA LYS A 28 -2.39 -26.94 -29.97
C LYS A 28 -3.68 -27.38 -29.24
N ARG A 29 -4.49 -26.35 -28.97
CA ARG A 29 -5.89 -26.35 -28.52
C ARG A 29 -6.69 -27.56 -29.02
N ARG A 30 -7.28 -28.32 -28.09
CA ARG A 30 -8.50 -29.09 -28.33
C ARG A 30 -9.62 -28.49 -27.50
N ALA A 31 -10.69 -28.15 -28.22
CA ALA A 31 -12.08 -27.86 -27.85
C ALA A 31 -12.36 -27.23 -26.47
N ALA A 32 -13.15 -26.15 -26.50
CA ALA A 32 -13.74 -25.49 -25.34
C ALA A 32 -14.35 -26.50 -24.35
N ALA A 33 -13.55 -26.93 -23.37
CA ALA A 33 -14.08 -27.34 -22.09
C ALA A 33 -14.47 -26.03 -21.40
N SER A 34 -15.75 -25.90 -21.07
CA SER A 34 -16.24 -24.89 -20.15
C SER A 34 -15.27 -24.80 -18.98
N ILE A 35 -14.49 -23.71 -18.93
CA ILE A 35 -13.76 -23.40 -17.71
C ILE A 35 -14.87 -23.11 -16.70
N GLU A 36 -15.10 -24.06 -15.81
CA GLU A 36 -15.97 -23.93 -14.66
C GLU A 36 -15.70 -22.56 -14.01
N PRO A 37 -16.70 -21.67 -13.87
CA PRO A 37 -16.53 -20.34 -13.27
C PRO A 37 -15.82 -20.41 -11.91
N THR A 38 -15.99 -21.53 -11.19
CA THR A 38 -15.36 -21.81 -9.91
C THR A 38 -13.85 -21.99 -9.96
N ALA A 39 -13.26 -22.45 -11.07
CA ALA A 39 -11.81 -22.67 -11.19
C ALA A 39 -11.05 -21.36 -11.47
N VAL A 40 -11.59 -20.49 -12.33
CA VAL A 40 -11.08 -19.12 -12.51
C VAL A 40 -11.22 -18.36 -11.19
N ARG A 41 -12.39 -18.46 -10.54
CA ARG A 41 -12.67 -17.76 -9.29
C ARG A 41 -11.75 -18.18 -8.14
N ARG A 42 -11.45 -19.48 -7.96
CA ARG A 42 -10.48 -19.95 -6.94
C ARG A 42 -9.03 -19.56 -7.22
N ALA A 43 -8.58 -19.65 -8.48
CA ALA A 43 -7.24 -19.18 -8.85
C ALA A 43 -7.12 -17.66 -8.67
N PHE A 44 -8.22 -16.94 -8.89
CA PHE A 44 -8.29 -15.50 -8.72
C PHE A 44 -8.39 -15.09 -7.25
N GLU A 45 -9.16 -15.78 -6.39
CA GLU A 45 -9.20 -15.54 -4.93
C GLU A 45 -7.80 -15.61 -4.30
N SER A 46 -7.00 -16.63 -4.65
CA SER A 46 -5.59 -16.73 -4.24
C SER A 46 -4.70 -15.62 -4.83
N THR A 47 -5.09 -15.03 -5.96
CA THR A 47 -4.36 -13.91 -6.57
C THR A 47 -4.78 -12.58 -5.94
N ILE A 48 -6.04 -12.40 -5.53
CA ILE A 48 -6.55 -11.21 -4.83
C ILE A 48 -5.80 -11.02 -3.51
N GLU A 49 -5.61 -12.10 -2.73
CA GLU A 49 -4.80 -12.04 -1.49
C GLU A 49 -3.39 -11.50 -1.75
N ASN A 50 -2.84 -11.70 -2.95
CA ASN A 50 -1.52 -11.23 -3.36
C ASN A 50 -1.53 -9.86 -4.09
N LEU A 51 -2.70 -9.29 -4.40
CA LEU A 51 -2.84 -8.18 -5.37
C LEU A 51 -2.80 -6.76 -4.79
N ALA A 52 -2.77 -6.57 -3.46
CA ALA A 52 -2.37 -5.33 -2.76
C ALA A 52 -2.97 -5.18 -1.33
N VAL A 53 -3.02 -6.22 -0.51
CA VAL A 53 -3.21 -5.98 0.94
C VAL A 53 -1.84 -6.08 1.56
N VAL A 54 -1.26 -4.94 1.93
CA VAL A 54 -0.05 -4.92 2.76
C VAL A 54 -0.38 -5.70 4.03
N ASP A 55 0.31 -6.80 4.27
CA ASP A 55 0.11 -7.62 5.47
C ASP A 55 0.75 -6.85 6.64
N PHE A 56 -0.10 -6.20 7.45
CA PHE A 56 0.38 -5.43 8.57
C PHE A 56 0.81 -6.38 9.71
N PRO A 57 1.94 -6.12 10.39
CA PRO A 57 2.38 -6.94 11.52
C PRO A 57 1.29 -7.04 12.61
N THR A 58 0.68 -8.22 12.78
CA THR A 58 -0.27 -8.43 13.88
C THR A 58 0.50 -8.68 15.19
N PRO A 59 0.20 -7.99 16.31
CA PRO A 59 0.90 -8.15 17.60
C PRO A 59 0.80 -9.54 18.27
N GLY A 60 0.20 -10.55 17.63
CA GLY A 60 -0.17 -11.83 18.24
C GLY A 60 0.42 -13.10 17.60
N ARG A 61 1.29 -13.01 16.59
CA ARG A 61 1.76 -14.19 15.84
C ARG A 61 3.26 -14.47 15.99
N LEU A 62 3.76 -14.47 17.23
CA LEU A 62 4.99 -15.18 17.58
C LEU A 62 4.64 -16.62 17.97
N ALA A 63 4.34 -17.44 16.96
CA ALA A 63 4.25 -18.88 17.13
C ALA A 63 4.76 -19.60 15.87
N SER A 64 6.00 -20.10 15.98
CA SER A 64 6.53 -21.31 15.36
C SER A 64 6.40 -21.44 13.83
N VAL A 65 7.39 -20.91 13.10
CA VAL A 65 7.76 -21.47 11.79
C VAL A 65 8.73 -22.63 12.05
N THR A 66 8.19 -23.83 12.24
CA THR A 66 8.96 -25.07 12.11
C THR A 66 9.16 -25.37 10.63
N ASN A 67 10.38 -25.16 10.13
CA ASN A 67 10.83 -25.74 8.86
C ASN A 67 10.96 -27.26 9.00
N PRO A 68 10.46 -28.06 8.04
CA PRO A 68 10.66 -29.50 8.07
C PRO A 68 12.00 -29.89 7.42
N HIS A 69 12.79 -30.58 8.23
CA HIS A 69 13.60 -31.76 7.90
C HIS A 69 14.99 -31.59 7.25
N CYS A 70 16.02 -31.94 8.02
CA CYS A 70 16.99 -32.98 7.66
C CYS A 70 17.70 -33.50 8.94
N GLU A 71 17.43 -34.76 9.29
CA GLU A 71 18.23 -35.56 10.23
C GLU A 71 19.57 -35.93 9.58
N SER A 72 20.71 -35.93 10.28
CA SER A 72 21.24 -37.10 10.99
C SER A 72 22.51 -36.69 11.77
N GLY A 73 22.58 -36.89 13.09
CA GLY A 73 23.45 -37.92 13.68
C GLY A 73 24.54 -37.33 14.61
N PRO A 74 25.08 -38.08 15.61
CA PRO A 74 24.83 -37.72 17.01
C PRO A 74 26.05 -37.67 17.98
N LEU A 75 25.79 -37.12 19.19
CA LEU A 75 26.38 -37.42 20.53
C LEU A 75 27.85 -36.93 20.78
N GLU A 76 28.25 -36.33 21.92
CA GLU A 76 27.96 -36.55 23.34
C GLU A 76 28.30 -35.34 24.25
N ARG A 77 27.59 -35.26 25.40
CA ARG A 77 28.01 -34.89 26.79
C ARG A 77 28.29 -33.43 27.24
N GLU A 78 27.29 -32.90 27.96
CA GLU A 78 27.24 -32.12 29.24
C GLU A 78 28.45 -32.26 30.23
N PRO A 79 28.56 -31.49 31.36
CA PRO A 79 27.68 -30.42 31.90
C PRO A 79 28.37 -29.13 32.45
N ALA A 80 27.51 -28.15 32.79
CA ALA A 80 27.52 -27.14 33.87
C ALA A 80 28.79 -26.31 34.20
N SER A 81 28.62 -24.98 34.39
CA SER A 81 28.83 -24.29 35.69
C SER A 81 29.10 -22.76 35.69
N HIS A 82 28.32 -22.04 36.52
CA HIS A 82 28.71 -20.94 37.45
C HIS A 82 28.91 -19.46 37.03
N LEU A 83 28.11 -18.61 37.72
CA LEU A 83 28.41 -17.33 38.41
C LEU A 83 28.60 -15.99 37.66
N GLY A 84 27.88 -14.96 38.14
CA GLY A 84 28.21 -13.54 37.96
C GLY A 84 27.05 -12.58 38.25
N VAL A 85 26.97 -12.09 39.49
CA VAL A 85 26.02 -11.09 40.03
C VAL A 85 26.63 -9.67 39.93
N ILE A 86 25.80 -8.63 40.15
CA ILE A 86 26.08 -7.23 40.61
C ILE A 86 26.08 -6.16 39.48
N GLN A 87 25.45 -4.97 39.56
CA GLN A 87 24.47 -4.30 40.45
C GLN A 87 24.14 -2.89 39.88
N GLU A 88 22.95 -2.40 40.21
CA GLU A 88 22.42 -1.05 39.95
C GLU A 88 23.07 0.05 40.83
N ALA A 89 22.97 1.32 40.38
CA ALA A 89 23.10 2.47 41.26
C ALA A 89 22.06 3.55 40.91
N SER A 90 21.32 3.95 41.95
CA SER A 90 20.36 5.07 42.03
C SER A 90 20.92 6.08 43.02
N LEU A 91 20.78 7.38 42.81
CA LEU A 91 20.80 8.39 43.88
C LEU A 91 19.97 9.63 43.52
N THR A 92 18.96 9.89 44.35
CA THR A 92 18.24 11.16 44.55
C THR A 92 19.05 12.11 45.44
N ASN A 93 18.85 13.44 45.31
CA ASN A 93 18.88 14.36 46.46
C ASN A 93 18.20 15.71 46.18
N THR A 94 17.31 16.09 47.10
CA THR A 94 16.69 17.39 47.33
C THR A 94 17.52 18.24 48.30
N LEU A 95 17.43 19.58 48.24
CA LEU A 95 17.30 20.48 49.41
C LEU A 95 17.03 21.95 48.97
N HIS A 96 16.43 22.70 49.89
CA HIS A 96 15.58 23.90 49.80
C HIS A 96 16.26 25.13 50.44
N VAL A 97 15.98 26.38 50.02
CA VAL A 97 15.84 27.62 50.84
C VAL A 97 15.29 28.79 49.98
N SER A 98 14.37 29.57 50.56
CA SER A 98 13.62 30.71 50.00
C SER A 98 14.25 32.08 50.31
N GLU A 99 13.95 33.12 49.51
CA GLU A 99 13.83 34.51 49.99
C GLU A 99 13.02 35.40 49.00
N ILE A 100 12.31 36.40 49.56
CA ILE A 100 11.31 37.29 48.93
C ILE A 100 11.86 38.72 48.92
N VAL A 101 11.82 39.46 47.80
CA VAL A 101 11.73 40.95 47.75
C VAL A 101 10.98 41.43 46.48
N THR A 102 10.14 42.44 46.68
CA THR A 102 9.17 43.13 45.83
C THR A 102 9.78 44.10 44.78
N ASP A 103 9.18 44.21 43.58
CA ASP A 103 8.75 45.45 42.87
C ASP A 103 8.56 45.25 41.35
N GLN A 104 7.54 45.92 40.80
CA GLN A 104 6.99 45.85 39.42
C GLN A 104 6.94 47.28 38.82
N PRO A 105 6.68 47.59 37.51
CA PRO A 105 6.69 46.83 36.25
C PRO A 105 7.55 47.49 35.12
N THR A 106 8.07 46.70 34.17
CA THR A 106 8.30 47.17 32.79
C THR A 106 7.64 46.20 31.83
N ALA A 107 6.67 46.70 31.06
CA ALA A 107 5.85 45.91 30.15
C ALA A 107 6.70 45.33 29.00
N ALA A 108 6.84 44.00 28.98
CA ALA A 108 7.27 43.26 27.82
C ALA A 108 6.06 42.98 26.91
N PRO A 109 6.20 43.04 25.57
CA PRO A 109 5.12 42.73 24.65
C PRO A 109 4.71 41.25 24.80
N PRO A 110 3.44 40.90 24.56
CA PRO A 110 2.97 39.54 24.73
C PRO A 110 3.73 38.62 23.77
N LEU A 111 4.41 37.63 24.34
CA LEU A 111 4.89 36.46 23.62
C LEU A 111 3.69 35.85 22.89
N SER A 112 3.67 36.02 21.57
CA SER A 112 2.82 35.27 20.67
C SER A 112 2.97 33.80 21.06
N GLN A 113 1.90 33.21 21.58
CA GLN A 113 1.80 31.77 21.75
C GLN A 113 1.82 31.17 20.35
N ILE A 114 3.02 30.90 19.84
CA ILE A 114 3.23 30.02 18.72
C ILE A 114 2.73 28.68 19.21
N ALA A 115 1.51 28.30 18.78
CA ALA A 115 1.02 26.95 18.93
C ALA A 115 2.16 26.01 18.52
N PRO A 116 2.46 24.95 19.30
CA PRO A 116 3.51 24.03 18.91
C PRO A 116 3.13 23.53 17.52
N ARG A 117 3.93 23.86 16.51
CA ARG A 117 3.88 23.17 15.23
C ARG A 117 4.00 21.71 15.61
N ARG A 118 2.93 20.92 15.43
CA ARG A 118 3.00 19.48 15.65
C ARG A 118 4.09 19.02 14.70
N TYR A 119 5.27 18.76 15.25
CA TYR A 119 6.34 18.14 14.51
C TYR A 119 5.73 16.83 14.03
N HIS A 120 5.50 16.71 12.72
CA HIS A 120 5.27 15.42 12.12
C HIS A 120 6.38 14.51 12.61
N ASP A 121 6.02 13.35 13.15
CA ASP A 121 7.01 12.35 13.42
C ASP A 121 7.58 11.92 12.06
N GLU A 122 8.70 12.55 11.66
CA GLU A 122 9.38 12.25 10.41
C GLU A 122 9.73 10.75 10.34
N GLY A 123 9.90 10.10 11.50
CA GLY A 123 10.07 8.66 11.62
C GLY A 123 8.86 7.88 11.12
N LEU A 124 7.64 8.28 11.49
CA LEU A 124 6.41 7.63 11.01
C LEU A 124 6.26 7.79 9.50
N VAL A 125 6.38 9.01 8.98
CA VAL A 125 6.28 9.24 7.51
C VAL A 125 7.30 8.39 6.74
N ASN A 126 8.51 8.19 7.28
CA ASN A 126 9.48 7.32 6.62
C ASN A 126 9.03 5.85 6.59
N LEU A 127 8.33 5.36 7.62
CA LEU A 127 7.74 4.02 7.62
C LEU A 127 6.64 3.88 6.55
N PHE A 128 5.85 4.94 6.30
CA PHE A 128 4.84 4.96 5.23
C PHE A 128 5.46 4.66 3.88
N TYR A 129 6.49 5.42 3.53
CA TYR A 129 7.15 5.32 2.23
C TYR A 129 7.96 4.03 2.11
N ALA A 130 8.49 3.51 3.21
CA ALA A 130 9.23 2.26 3.21
C ALA A 130 8.33 1.02 3.05
N ASN A 131 7.13 1.03 3.64
CA ASN A 131 6.32 -0.20 3.79
C ASN A 131 4.96 -0.18 3.09
N PHE A 132 4.39 0.99 2.78
CA PHE A 132 3.01 1.10 2.29
C PHE A 132 2.88 1.83 0.95
N HIS A 133 3.57 2.95 0.76
CA HIS A 133 3.40 3.80 -0.42
C HIS A 133 3.62 3.06 -1.74
N SER A 134 4.60 2.15 -1.81
CA SER A 134 4.88 1.39 -3.04
C SER A 134 3.71 0.51 -3.52
N ALA A 135 2.86 0.03 -2.60
CA ALA A 135 1.67 -0.74 -2.94
C ALA A 135 0.46 0.14 -3.32
N HIS A 136 0.41 1.34 -2.73
CA HIS A 136 -0.67 2.31 -2.88
C HIS A 136 -0.12 3.73 -3.13
N PRO A 137 0.54 3.99 -4.28
CA PRO A 137 1.32 5.21 -4.51
C PRO A 137 0.42 6.37 -4.95
N ILE A 138 -0.49 6.77 -4.06
CA ILE A 138 -1.48 7.83 -4.32
C ILE A 138 -1.00 9.22 -3.88
N LEU A 139 0.05 9.30 -3.06
CA LEU A 139 0.65 10.56 -2.60
C LEU A 139 1.92 10.90 -3.41
N LEU A 140 2.35 12.16 -3.34
CA LEU A 140 3.60 12.62 -3.96
C LEU A 140 4.81 11.80 -3.46
N PRO A 141 5.93 11.76 -4.20
CA PRO A 141 7.15 11.09 -3.72
C PRO A 141 7.63 11.63 -2.38
N ARG A 142 8.34 10.78 -1.62
CA ARG A 142 8.85 11.11 -0.28
C ARG A 142 9.60 12.44 -0.22
N SER A 143 10.39 12.75 -1.26
CA SER A 143 11.18 13.98 -1.35
C SER A 143 10.31 15.25 -1.36
N MET A 144 9.08 15.16 -1.85
CA MET A 144 8.15 16.28 -2.00
C MET A 144 7.07 16.31 -0.91
N TYR A 145 6.94 15.25 -0.11
CA TYR A 145 5.86 15.14 0.88
C TYR A 145 5.82 16.30 1.87
N ASN A 146 6.99 16.77 2.33
CA ASN A 146 7.09 17.87 3.29
C ASN A 146 6.93 19.27 2.63
N GLU A 147 6.99 19.34 1.29
CA GLU A 147 6.79 20.58 0.53
C GLU A 147 5.29 20.86 0.33
N GLU A 148 4.47 19.81 0.35
CA GLU A 148 3.03 19.88 0.17
C GLU A 148 2.31 20.21 1.49
N THR A 149 1.26 21.01 1.42
CA THR A 149 0.44 21.37 2.61
C THR A 149 -0.75 20.43 2.71
N TYR A 150 -0.49 19.17 3.05
CA TYR A 150 -1.56 18.18 3.21
C TYR A 150 -2.52 18.56 4.34
N PRO A 151 -3.85 18.35 4.19
CA PRO A 151 -4.81 18.53 5.28
C PRO A 151 -4.54 17.60 6.46
N GLU A 152 -4.96 18.00 7.66
CA GLU A 152 -4.78 17.22 8.90
C GLU A 152 -5.37 15.81 8.77
N SER A 153 -6.53 15.68 8.12
CA SER A 153 -7.19 14.39 7.87
C SER A 153 -6.29 13.40 7.13
N LEU A 154 -5.56 13.85 6.11
CA LEU A 154 -4.64 13.04 5.33
C LEU A 154 -3.35 12.74 6.10
N GLN A 155 -2.82 13.72 6.83
CA GLN A 155 -1.64 13.52 7.68
C GLN A 155 -1.90 12.48 8.78
N LEU A 156 -3.10 12.48 9.38
CA LEU A 156 -3.51 11.50 10.38
C LEU A 156 -3.71 10.12 9.75
N ALA A 157 -4.29 10.03 8.55
CA ALA A 157 -4.42 8.76 7.84
C ALA A 157 -3.06 8.11 7.54
N VAL A 158 -2.05 8.91 7.14
CA VAL A 158 -0.67 8.44 6.97
C VAL A 158 -0.09 7.94 8.30
N GLN A 159 -0.18 8.73 9.37
CA GLN A 159 0.31 8.32 10.70
C GLN A 159 -0.39 7.06 11.22
N PHE A 160 -1.69 6.91 10.97
CA PHE A 160 -2.44 5.71 11.34
C PHE A 160 -1.93 4.48 10.61
N VAL A 161 -1.70 4.56 9.29
CA VAL A 161 -1.05 3.49 8.52
C VAL A 161 0.30 3.14 9.16
N ASP A 162 1.12 4.14 9.44
CA ASP A 162 2.49 3.97 9.96
C ASP A 162 2.56 3.34 11.35
N SER A 163 1.54 3.61 12.18
CA SER A 163 1.45 3.05 13.53
C SER A 163 1.50 1.52 13.56
N HIS A 164 1.13 0.86 12.46
CA HIS A 164 1.19 -0.60 12.33
C HIS A 164 2.60 -1.14 12.07
N PHE A 165 3.52 -0.29 11.61
CA PHE A 165 4.93 -0.61 11.43
C PHE A 165 5.80 -0.11 12.59
N SER A 166 5.21 0.62 13.53
CA SER A 166 5.87 1.18 14.71
C SER A 166 5.56 0.35 15.96
N THR A 167 6.55 0.17 16.83
CA THR A 167 6.38 -0.51 18.13
C THR A 167 6.05 0.45 19.27
N THR A 168 6.10 1.76 19.03
CA THR A 168 6.03 2.80 20.08
C THR A 168 4.73 3.60 20.06
N THR A 169 3.94 3.49 18.98
CA THR A 169 2.75 4.33 18.75
C THR A 169 1.48 3.51 18.93
N SER A 170 0.52 4.03 19.71
CA SER A 170 -0.79 3.40 19.86
C SER A 170 -1.61 3.58 18.58
N SER A 171 -1.91 2.47 17.89
CA SER A 171 -2.71 2.49 16.66
C SER A 171 -4.17 2.91 16.91
N ASP A 172 -4.74 2.61 18.07
CA ASP A 172 -6.16 2.85 18.36
C ASP A 172 -6.50 4.33 18.58
N SER A 173 -5.60 5.10 19.23
CA SER A 173 -5.80 6.54 19.39
C SER A 173 -5.72 7.27 18.05
N LEU A 174 -4.79 6.85 17.18
CA LEU A 174 -4.67 7.36 15.81
C LEU A 174 -5.88 6.97 14.95
N CYS A 175 -6.42 5.76 15.12
CA CYS A 175 -7.65 5.34 14.44
C CYS A 175 -8.79 6.31 14.76
N THR A 176 -9.02 6.57 16.05
CA THR A 176 -10.09 7.46 16.54
C THR A 176 -9.89 8.90 16.04
N ALA A 177 -8.67 9.44 16.18
CA ALA A 177 -8.35 10.79 15.72
C ALA A 177 -8.51 10.95 14.20
N THR A 178 -8.10 9.93 13.43
CA THR A 178 -8.29 9.93 11.96
C THR A 178 -9.76 9.92 11.60
N ALA A 179 -10.58 9.07 12.25
CA ALA A 179 -12.01 9.02 12.02
C ALA A 179 -12.74 10.33 12.36
N GLU A 180 -12.29 11.06 13.40
CA GLU A 180 -12.78 12.40 13.72
C GLU A 180 -12.40 13.42 12.63
N ALA A 181 -11.12 13.50 12.27
CA ALA A 181 -10.66 14.45 11.26
C ALA A 181 -11.30 14.21 9.87
N LEU A 182 -11.58 12.95 9.50
CA LEU A 182 -12.25 12.61 8.25
C LEU A 182 -13.74 13.02 8.21
N ARG A 183 -14.38 13.15 9.38
CA ARG A 183 -15.78 13.62 9.52
C ARG A 183 -15.86 15.13 9.47
N ASP A 184 -14.88 15.81 10.05
CA ASP A 184 -14.85 17.27 10.20
C ASP A 184 -14.18 17.99 9.02
N ASP A 185 -13.75 17.27 7.97
CA ASP A 185 -13.10 17.85 6.79
C ASP A 185 -14.10 18.56 5.86
N ASP A 186 -14.10 19.89 5.91
CA ASP A 186 -14.98 20.76 5.11
C ASP A 186 -14.52 20.96 3.66
N GLN A 187 -13.26 20.65 3.32
CA GLN A 187 -12.72 20.95 1.99
C GLN A 187 -13.30 20.02 0.91
N GLN A 188 -13.76 18.83 1.31
CA GLN A 188 -14.39 17.81 0.45
C GLN A 188 -13.62 17.61 -0.88
N GLY A 189 -12.29 17.73 -0.85
CA GLY A 189 -11.42 17.69 -2.03
C GLY A 189 -10.81 16.31 -2.29
N PHE A 190 -9.92 16.21 -3.28
CA PHE A 190 -9.25 14.95 -3.60
C PHE A 190 -8.31 14.45 -2.49
N HIS A 191 -7.75 15.35 -1.66
CA HIS A 191 -7.00 14.97 -0.46
C HIS A 191 -7.86 14.16 0.54
N LEU A 192 -9.14 14.51 0.70
CA LEU A 192 -10.06 13.76 1.57
C LEU A 192 -10.37 12.37 0.99
N VAL A 193 -10.42 12.23 -0.34
CA VAL A 193 -10.51 10.93 -1.00
C VAL A 193 -9.27 10.08 -0.69
N GLN A 194 -8.07 10.64 -0.81
CA GLN A 194 -6.83 9.95 -0.46
C GLN A 194 -6.83 9.51 1.01
N ALA A 195 -7.22 10.40 1.92
CA ALA A 195 -7.26 10.12 3.35
C ALA A 195 -8.23 8.97 3.69
N ARG A 196 -9.45 9.00 3.14
CA ARG A 196 -10.44 7.93 3.31
C ARG A 196 -9.97 6.61 2.70
N LEU A 197 -9.31 6.64 1.54
CA LEU A 197 -8.79 5.45 0.89
C LEU A 197 -7.70 4.76 1.74
N LEU A 198 -6.70 5.52 2.21
CA LEU A 198 -5.66 5.00 3.11
C LEU A 198 -6.28 4.43 4.40
N PHE A 199 -7.20 5.18 5.00
CA PHE A 199 -7.88 4.76 6.22
C PHE A 199 -8.69 3.48 6.03
N ALA A 200 -9.46 3.38 4.94
CA ALA A 200 -10.24 2.19 4.62
C ALA A 200 -9.37 0.93 4.43
N ILE A 201 -8.21 1.05 3.77
CA ILE A 201 -7.27 -0.06 3.58
C ILE A 201 -6.70 -0.51 4.93
N ALA A 202 -6.28 0.41 5.79
CA ALA A 202 -5.76 0.10 7.12
C ALA A 202 -6.83 -0.49 8.07
N LEU A 203 -8.08 -0.01 8.01
CA LEU A 203 -9.18 -0.65 8.74
C LEU A 203 -9.44 -2.08 8.25
N HIS A 204 -9.34 -2.30 6.93
CA HIS A 204 -9.53 -3.63 6.35
C HIS A 204 -8.49 -4.62 6.88
N SER A 205 -7.23 -4.22 6.93
CA SER A 205 -6.14 -5.08 7.41
C SER A 205 -6.21 -5.36 8.91
N ARG A 206 -6.76 -4.44 9.70
CA ARG A 206 -7.15 -4.67 11.12
C ARG A 206 -8.37 -5.59 11.29
N ASN A 207 -8.94 -6.10 10.20
CA ASN A 207 -10.17 -6.90 10.19
C ASN A 207 -11.41 -6.11 10.69
N GLU A 208 -11.39 -4.78 10.62
CA GLU A 208 -12.51 -3.88 10.90
C GLU A 208 -13.36 -3.68 9.63
N ILE A 209 -13.81 -4.81 9.05
CA ILE A 209 -14.36 -4.90 7.69
C ILE A 209 -15.57 -3.98 7.48
N ARG A 210 -16.49 -3.92 8.45
CA ARG A 210 -17.71 -3.11 8.32
C ARG A 210 -17.40 -1.62 8.19
N GLU A 211 -16.47 -1.13 9.00
CA GLU A 211 -16.07 0.28 9.02
C GLU A 211 -15.25 0.62 7.78
N SER A 212 -14.30 -0.24 7.42
CA SER A 212 -13.55 -0.17 6.17
C SER A 212 -14.47 0.00 4.95
N VAL A 213 -15.49 -0.84 4.83
CA VAL A 213 -16.46 -0.78 3.72
C VAL A 213 -17.27 0.51 3.73
N SER A 214 -17.67 0.99 4.91
CA SER A 214 -18.38 2.27 5.04
C SER A 214 -17.51 3.44 4.56
N VAL A 215 -16.26 3.52 5.06
CA VAL A 215 -15.32 4.58 4.69
C VAL A 215 -15.00 4.54 3.19
N LEU A 216 -14.83 3.34 2.62
CA LEU A 216 -14.59 3.18 1.19
C LEU A 216 -15.81 3.64 0.37
N ALA A 217 -17.03 3.30 0.80
CA ALA A 217 -18.25 3.75 0.13
C ALA A 217 -18.38 5.29 0.16
N ASP A 218 -17.97 5.94 1.24
CA ASP A 218 -17.92 7.40 1.35
C ASP A 218 -16.84 8.00 0.43
N ALA A 219 -15.67 7.37 0.35
CA ALA A 219 -14.59 7.77 -0.57
C ALA A 219 -15.06 7.69 -2.04
N VAL A 220 -15.72 6.59 -2.43
CA VAL A 220 -16.29 6.41 -3.77
C VAL A 220 -17.36 7.46 -4.05
N SER A 221 -18.26 7.72 -3.11
CA SER A 221 -19.30 8.74 -3.27
C SER A 221 -18.69 10.13 -3.49
N LEU A 222 -17.71 10.51 -2.67
CA LEU A 222 -17.02 11.80 -2.79
C LEU A 222 -16.30 11.93 -4.14
N THR A 223 -15.58 10.89 -4.55
CA THR A 223 -14.84 10.84 -5.81
C THR A 223 -15.75 11.07 -7.02
N ILE A 224 -16.93 10.45 -7.02
CA ILE A 224 -17.95 10.62 -8.05
C ILE A 224 -18.53 12.04 -8.03
N ASN A 225 -18.85 12.56 -6.84
CA ASN A 225 -19.40 13.90 -6.67
C ASN A 225 -18.44 14.99 -7.15
N LEU A 226 -17.14 14.82 -6.91
CA LEU A 226 -16.07 15.67 -7.43
C LEU A 226 -15.90 15.56 -8.95
N GLY A 227 -16.34 14.45 -9.55
CA GLY A 227 -16.12 14.17 -10.96
C GLY A 227 -14.68 13.76 -11.26
N MET A 228 -13.99 13.11 -10.32
CA MET A 228 -12.62 12.61 -10.51
C MET A 228 -12.50 11.58 -11.65
N ASN A 229 -13.63 11.00 -12.08
CA ASN A 229 -13.71 10.08 -13.21
C ASN A 229 -13.58 10.76 -14.59
N ARG A 230 -13.55 12.10 -14.65
CA ARG A 230 -13.47 12.89 -15.88
C ARG A 230 -12.02 13.11 -16.30
N LYS A 231 -11.79 13.16 -17.62
CA LYS A 231 -10.44 13.28 -18.21
C LYS A 231 -9.65 14.50 -17.72
N ASP A 232 -10.33 15.61 -17.51
CA ASP A 232 -9.74 16.92 -17.22
C ASP A 232 -9.58 17.21 -15.71
N PHE A 233 -10.13 16.37 -14.83
CA PHE A 233 -10.15 16.64 -13.39
C PHE A 233 -8.73 16.79 -12.82
N SER A 234 -7.83 15.84 -13.11
CA SER A 234 -6.47 15.88 -12.57
C SER A 234 -5.68 17.09 -13.05
N GLN A 235 -5.89 17.54 -14.28
CA GLN A 235 -5.24 18.73 -14.84
C GLN A 235 -5.81 20.04 -14.27
N ARG A 236 -7.10 20.07 -13.94
CA ARG A 236 -7.75 21.25 -13.33
C ARG A 236 -7.42 21.43 -11.86
N HIS A 237 -7.16 20.34 -11.14
CA HIS A 237 -6.98 20.34 -9.69
C HIS A 237 -5.55 20.10 -9.23
N GLY A 238 -4.67 19.56 -10.08
CA GLY A 238 -3.24 19.47 -9.81
C GLY A 238 -2.53 20.78 -10.18
N ASN A 239 -1.72 21.30 -9.27
CA ASN A 239 -0.85 22.47 -9.48
C ASN A 239 0.40 22.13 -10.29
N THR A 240 0.78 20.86 -10.32
CA THR A 240 1.95 20.33 -11.05
C THR A 240 1.60 19.04 -11.80
N GLU A 241 2.45 18.62 -12.73
CA GLU A 241 2.25 17.36 -13.46
C GLU A 241 2.28 16.14 -12.53
N ILE A 242 3.10 16.18 -11.48
CA ILE A 242 3.21 15.10 -10.50
C ILE A 242 2.00 15.03 -9.57
N GLU A 243 1.42 16.17 -9.20
CA GLU A 243 0.15 16.20 -8.46
C GLU A 243 -1.02 15.73 -9.33
N ALA A 244 -1.05 16.12 -10.61
CA ALA A 244 -2.00 15.57 -11.56
C ALA A 244 -1.87 14.04 -11.68
N GLU A 245 -0.65 13.51 -11.69
CA GLU A 245 -0.41 12.06 -11.65
C GLU A 245 -0.89 11.41 -10.35
N SER A 246 -0.62 12.01 -9.19
CA SER A 246 -1.13 11.56 -7.88
C SER A 246 -2.66 11.50 -7.85
N ILE A 247 -3.34 12.48 -8.44
CA ILE A 247 -4.81 12.49 -8.58
C ILE A 247 -5.29 11.35 -9.49
N ARG A 248 -4.63 11.12 -10.64
CA ARG A 248 -4.95 9.97 -11.53
C ARG A 248 -4.78 8.64 -10.80
N ARG A 249 -3.68 8.48 -10.07
CA ARG A 249 -3.39 7.29 -9.26
C ARG A 249 -4.42 7.09 -8.16
N THR A 250 -4.88 8.16 -7.52
CA THR A 250 -5.94 8.11 -6.51
C THR A 250 -7.24 7.52 -7.08
N TRP A 251 -7.68 8.00 -8.25
CA TRP A 251 -8.87 7.44 -8.92
C TRP A 251 -8.70 5.95 -9.24
N TRP A 252 -7.58 5.56 -9.83
CA TRP A 252 -7.35 4.18 -10.26
C TRP A 252 -7.12 3.22 -9.08
N GLU A 253 -6.46 3.68 -8.03
CA GLU A 253 -6.30 2.89 -6.81
C GLU A 253 -7.66 2.66 -6.15
N LEU A 254 -8.51 3.70 -6.06
CA LEU A 254 -9.87 3.55 -5.57
C LEU A 254 -10.68 2.57 -6.43
N TYR A 255 -10.56 2.63 -7.76
CA TYR A 255 -11.21 1.68 -8.68
C TYR A 255 -10.76 0.24 -8.40
N VAL A 256 -9.46 0.03 -8.19
CA VAL A 256 -8.90 -1.29 -7.92
C VAL A 256 -9.36 -1.82 -6.56
N ILE A 257 -9.31 -1.00 -5.51
CA ILE A 257 -9.68 -1.39 -4.14
C ILE A 257 -11.19 -1.64 -4.03
N ASP A 258 -12.05 -0.81 -4.64
CA ASP A 258 -13.50 -1.04 -4.70
C ASP A 258 -13.82 -2.39 -5.38
N GLY A 259 -13.15 -2.69 -6.49
CA GLY A 259 -13.32 -3.96 -7.20
C GLY A 259 -12.82 -5.18 -6.42
N ILE A 260 -11.66 -5.09 -5.77
CA ILE A 260 -11.10 -6.17 -4.93
C ILE A 260 -12.02 -6.43 -3.73
N MET A 261 -12.42 -5.39 -3.01
CA MET A 261 -13.28 -5.54 -1.82
C MET A 261 -14.66 -6.08 -2.19
N ALA A 262 -15.24 -5.65 -3.32
CA ALA A 262 -16.49 -6.20 -3.82
C ALA A 262 -16.37 -7.70 -4.13
N ALA A 263 -15.28 -8.13 -4.77
CA ALA A 263 -15.04 -9.53 -5.08
C ALA A 263 -14.89 -10.39 -3.81
N LEU A 264 -14.14 -9.91 -2.80
CA LEU A 264 -14.00 -10.58 -1.50
C LEU A 264 -15.36 -10.73 -0.79
N GLN A 265 -16.23 -9.73 -0.92
CA GLN A 265 -17.60 -9.74 -0.39
C GLN A 265 -18.61 -10.49 -1.27
N ARG A 266 -18.17 -11.07 -2.39
CA ARG A 266 -19.01 -11.77 -3.37
C ARG A 266 -20.10 -10.87 -4.00
N ASN A 267 -19.84 -9.58 -4.08
CA ASN A 267 -20.67 -8.64 -4.83
C ASN A 267 -20.28 -8.68 -6.32
N PRO A 268 -21.24 -8.92 -7.23
CA PRO A 268 -20.94 -9.09 -8.65
C PRO A 268 -20.56 -7.77 -9.35
N THR A 269 -20.87 -6.63 -8.75
CA THR A 269 -20.62 -5.30 -9.31
C THR A 269 -20.10 -4.36 -8.23
N PHE A 270 -19.29 -3.38 -8.62
CA PHE A 270 -18.83 -2.30 -7.75
C PHE A 270 -19.04 -0.93 -8.40
N ARG A 271 -19.14 0.10 -7.57
CA ARG A 271 -19.66 1.41 -8.00
C ARG A 271 -18.72 2.09 -8.99
N CYS A 272 -17.40 2.03 -8.76
CA CYS A 272 -16.42 2.59 -9.69
C CYS A 272 -16.49 1.96 -11.10
N HIS A 273 -16.92 0.69 -11.22
CA HIS A 273 -17.11 0.04 -12.53
C HIS A 273 -18.35 0.51 -13.29
N THR A 274 -19.42 0.85 -12.55
CA THR A 274 -20.70 1.24 -13.16
C THR A 274 -20.67 2.62 -13.81
N ILE A 275 -19.61 3.40 -13.57
CA ILE A 275 -19.49 4.77 -14.03
C ILE A 275 -18.48 4.83 -15.17
N LYS A 276 -18.83 5.58 -16.23
CA LYS A 276 -17.91 5.83 -17.34
C LYS A 276 -16.68 6.58 -16.81
N THR A 277 -15.52 5.95 -16.93
CA THR A 277 -14.23 6.56 -16.62
C THR A 277 -13.56 7.08 -17.90
N GLU A 278 -13.04 8.30 -17.82
CA GLU A 278 -12.24 8.93 -18.86
C GLU A 278 -10.83 9.30 -18.35
N VAL A 279 -10.51 8.88 -17.12
CA VAL A 279 -9.20 9.10 -16.49
C VAL A 279 -8.13 8.37 -17.29
N LEU A 280 -7.03 9.05 -17.54
CA LEU A 280 -5.90 8.47 -18.27
C LEU A 280 -5.07 7.56 -17.34
N LEU A 281 -4.35 6.63 -17.93
CA LEU A 281 -3.60 5.59 -17.24
C LEU A 281 -2.40 6.15 -16.48
N PRO A 282 -2.09 5.63 -15.28
CA PRO A 282 -0.91 6.02 -14.52
C PRO A 282 0.38 5.63 -15.22
N CYS A 283 1.41 6.45 -15.05
CA CYS A 283 2.77 6.12 -15.49
C CYS A 283 3.47 5.16 -14.50
N ASP A 284 4.64 4.66 -14.86
CA ASP A 284 5.45 3.84 -13.95
C ASP A 284 5.96 4.63 -12.74
N GLU A 285 6.20 3.91 -11.64
CA GLU A 285 6.63 4.45 -10.35
C GLU A 285 7.96 5.22 -10.46
N ASN A 286 8.91 4.70 -11.23
CA ASN A 286 10.22 5.32 -11.45
C ASN A 286 10.13 6.68 -12.18
N LEU A 287 9.17 6.84 -13.09
CA LEU A 287 8.95 8.09 -13.81
C LEU A 287 8.38 9.16 -12.87
N CYS A 288 7.46 8.77 -11.98
CA CYS A 288 6.93 9.63 -10.93
C CYS A 288 8.03 10.05 -9.95
N HIS A 289 8.83 9.11 -9.45
CA HIS A 289 9.96 9.38 -8.55
C HIS A 289 11.00 10.34 -9.14
N ASN A 290 11.25 10.25 -10.44
CA ASN A 290 12.19 11.12 -11.15
C ASN A 290 11.56 12.43 -11.65
N ASN A 291 10.30 12.71 -11.30
CA ASN A 291 9.55 13.88 -11.77
C ASN A 291 9.59 14.04 -13.31
N THR A 292 9.44 12.92 -14.02
CA THR A 292 9.50 12.85 -15.49
C THR A 292 8.19 12.26 -16.03
N ILE A 293 7.06 12.93 -15.73
CA ILE A 293 5.72 12.43 -16.05
C ILE A 293 5.51 12.46 -17.58
N PRO A 294 5.27 11.32 -18.24
CA PRO A 294 5.01 11.30 -19.67
C PRO A 294 3.57 11.71 -20.00
N GLU A 295 3.30 11.96 -21.28
CA GLU A 295 1.91 12.05 -21.77
C GLU A 295 1.19 10.72 -21.48
N PRO A 296 0.08 10.74 -20.72
CA PRO A 296 -0.58 9.54 -20.27
C PRO A 296 -1.42 8.88 -21.38
N PHE A 297 -1.48 7.55 -21.36
CA PHE A 297 -2.31 6.80 -22.31
C PHE A 297 -3.76 6.69 -21.84
N SER A 298 -4.70 6.60 -22.77
CA SER A 298 -6.08 6.25 -22.49
C SER A 298 -6.30 4.74 -22.40
N MET A 299 -7.37 4.32 -21.71
CA MET A 299 -7.81 2.92 -21.74
C MET A 299 -8.06 2.39 -23.15
N ALA A 300 -8.55 3.24 -24.06
CA ALA A 300 -8.77 2.85 -25.45
C ALA A 300 -7.45 2.54 -26.18
N GLN A 301 -6.38 3.31 -25.93
CA GLN A 301 -5.06 3.03 -26.47
C GLN A 301 -4.49 1.72 -25.91
N PHE A 302 -4.74 1.43 -24.62
CA PHE A 302 -4.34 0.16 -24.02
C PHE A 302 -5.13 -1.03 -24.59
N ASP A 303 -6.44 -0.90 -24.77
CA ASP A 303 -7.28 -1.95 -25.35
C ASP A 303 -6.90 -2.23 -26.83
N ALA A 304 -6.45 -1.20 -27.56
CA ALA A 304 -5.97 -1.31 -28.94
C ALA A 304 -4.61 -2.03 -29.08
N ARG A 305 -3.87 -2.27 -27.99
CA ARG A 305 -2.52 -2.86 -28.02
C ARG A 305 -2.46 -4.22 -28.72
N VAL A 306 -3.55 -4.99 -28.69
CA VAL A 306 -3.64 -6.33 -29.29
C VAL A 306 -3.57 -6.27 -30.82
N TYR A 307 -3.90 -5.12 -31.41
CA TYR A 307 -3.95 -4.91 -32.86
C TYR A 307 -2.76 -4.09 -33.40
N GLY A 308 -1.88 -3.61 -32.53
CA GLY A 308 -0.73 -2.79 -32.92
C GLY A 308 0.51 -3.65 -33.16
N ASP A 309 1.32 -3.26 -34.14
CA ASP A 309 2.65 -3.84 -34.40
C ASP A 309 3.73 -3.30 -33.43
N GLU A 310 3.42 -2.28 -32.64
CA GLU A 310 4.35 -1.66 -31.68
C GLU A 310 4.15 -2.22 -30.26
N ASP A 311 5.22 -2.77 -29.69
CA ASP A 311 5.33 -3.07 -28.26
C ASP A 311 5.36 -1.76 -27.46
N ARG A 312 4.18 -1.24 -27.10
CA ARG A 312 4.06 -0.06 -26.23
C ARG A 312 4.26 -0.47 -24.76
N PRO A 313 5.19 0.15 -24.02
CA PRO A 313 5.34 -0.13 -22.60
C PRO A 313 4.18 0.53 -21.83
N PHE A 314 3.37 -0.31 -21.16
CA PHE A 314 2.37 0.13 -20.19
C PHE A 314 2.83 -0.19 -18.78
N SER A 315 2.46 0.67 -17.82
CA SER A 315 2.86 0.52 -16.43
C SER A 315 2.26 -0.74 -15.78
N SER A 316 2.90 -1.24 -14.73
CA SER A 316 2.34 -2.33 -13.92
C SER A 316 0.94 -1.98 -13.37
N PHE A 317 0.69 -0.71 -13.04
CA PHE A 317 -0.62 -0.20 -12.64
C PHE A 317 -1.69 -0.44 -13.72
N THR A 318 -1.35 -0.22 -14.99
CA THR A 318 -2.26 -0.44 -16.11
C THR A 318 -2.75 -1.90 -16.15
N TYR A 319 -1.84 -2.86 -15.96
CA TYR A 319 -2.20 -4.28 -15.92
C TYR A 319 -3.01 -4.65 -14.67
N ARG A 320 -2.72 -4.05 -13.51
CA ARG A 320 -3.51 -4.23 -12.27
C ARG A 320 -4.94 -3.72 -12.44
N ILE A 321 -5.11 -2.55 -13.07
CA ILE A 321 -6.42 -1.98 -13.43
C ILE A 321 -7.18 -2.92 -14.38
N ASP A 322 -6.51 -3.44 -15.42
CA ASP A 322 -7.14 -4.34 -16.39
C ASP A 322 -7.57 -5.67 -15.76
N ALA A 323 -6.77 -6.22 -14.84
CA ALA A 323 -7.13 -7.42 -14.09
C ALA A 323 -8.45 -7.21 -13.31
N VAL A 324 -8.63 -6.06 -12.67
CA VAL A 324 -9.89 -5.73 -11.96
C VAL A 324 -11.04 -5.47 -12.94
N ARG A 325 -10.79 -4.87 -14.12
CA ARG A 325 -11.81 -4.77 -15.19
C ARG A 325 -12.28 -6.14 -15.67
N ILE A 326 -11.37 -7.09 -15.83
CA ILE A 326 -11.70 -8.47 -16.23
C ILE A 326 -12.51 -9.15 -15.12
N LEU A 327 -12.10 -9.00 -13.87
CA LEU A 327 -12.84 -9.49 -12.70
C LEU A 327 -14.29 -9.00 -12.70
N ALA A 328 -14.50 -7.70 -12.91
CA ALA A 328 -15.83 -7.10 -12.94
C ALA A 328 -16.74 -7.68 -14.04
N ARG A 329 -16.17 -8.12 -15.16
CA ARG A 329 -16.91 -8.72 -16.29
C ARG A 329 -17.19 -10.21 -16.10
N ALA A 330 -16.40 -10.88 -15.27
CA ALA A 330 -16.50 -12.31 -15.01
C ALA A 330 -17.36 -12.65 -13.78
N SER A 331 -17.77 -11.64 -13.02
CA SER A 331 -18.56 -11.75 -11.78
C SER A 331 -20.06 -11.71 -12.07
#